data_AF-A0A657IVS6-F1
#
_entry.id   AF-A0A657IVS6-F1
#
_cell.length_a   1.000
_cell.length_b   1.000
_cell.length_c   1.000
_cell.angle_alpha   90.00
_cell.angle_beta   90.00
_cell.angle_gamma   90.00
#
_symmetry.space_group_name_H-M   'P 1'
#
loop_
_entity.id
_entity.type
_entity.pdbx_description
1 polymer ?
#
loop_
_entity_poly.entity_id
_entity_poly.type
_entity_poly.pdbx_seq_one_letter_code
_entity_poly.pdbx_strand_id
1 'polypeptide(L)' 'MNDTPLSVALLGSGTVGSQVARILLEDAEELTQRVGAPLRLIGIAVRGIRSAPGTTPPRPGCTRPTRTR' A
#
# COMPACT_ATOMS: atom_id res chain seq x y z
N MET A 1 3.38 -22.36 -17.80
CA MET A 1 3.72 -21.13 -17.06
C MET A 1 2.47 -20.27 -17.04
N ASN A 2 1.98 -19.89 -15.87
CA ASN A 2 0.76 -19.10 -15.78
C ASN A 2 1.12 -17.63 -15.97
N ASP A 3 0.79 -17.08 -17.14
CA ASP A 3 1.04 -15.68 -17.48
C ASP A 3 0.08 -14.72 -16.76
N THR A 4 -0.93 -15.26 -16.07
CA THR A 4 -1.94 -14.47 -15.37
C THR A 4 -1.33 -13.78 -14.14
N PRO A 5 -1.32 -12.43 -14.07
CA PRO A 5 -0.73 -11.72 -12.95
C PRO A 5 -1.54 -11.92 -11.66
N LEU A 6 -0.84 -12.27 -10.58
CA LEU A 6 -1.39 -12.40 -9.24
C LEU A 6 -1.47 -11.03 -8.57
N SER A 7 -2.70 -10.61 -8.26
CA SER A 7 -2.97 -9.34 -7.62
C SER A 7 -2.86 -9.46 -6.09
N VAL A 8 -1.97 -8.68 -5.47
CA VAL A 8 -1.72 -8.69 -4.03
C VAL A 8 -2.06 -7.33 -3.42
N ALA A 9 -2.76 -7.33 -2.29
CA ALA A 9 -3.06 -6.12 -1.51
C ALA A 9 -2.47 -6.24 -0.10
N LEU A 10 -1.82 -5.18 0.38
CA LEU A 10 -1.25 -5.13 1.72
C LEU A 10 -2.19 -4.39 2.67
N LEU A 11 -2.53 -5.01 3.79
CA LEU A 11 -3.34 -4.41 4.85
C LEU A 11 -2.41 -4.00 6.01
N GLY A 12 -1.98 -2.75 5.98
CA GLY A 12 -1.10 -2.12 6.97
C GLY A 12 0.25 -1.66 6.40
N SER A 13 0.60 -0.39 6.65
CA SER A 13 1.92 0.22 6.34
C SER A 13 2.65 0.47 7.65
N GLY A 14 2.83 -0.61 8.41
CA GLY A 14 3.79 -0.64 9.51
C GLY A 14 5.21 -0.84 8.97
N THR A 15 6.14 -1.15 9.85
CA THR A 15 7.52 -1.54 9.49
C THR A 15 7.54 -2.72 8.51
N VAL A 16 6.73 -3.75 8.78
CA VAL A 16 6.61 -4.94 7.95
C VAL A 16 5.99 -4.61 6.58
N GLY A 17 4.88 -3.86 6.56
CA GLY A 17 4.19 -3.55 5.32
C GLY A 17 5.04 -2.74 4.34
N SER A 18 5.85 -1.80 4.84
CA SER A 18 6.76 -1.01 4.02
C SER A 18 7.95 -1.82 3.48
N GLN A 19 8.49 -2.77 4.27
CA GLN A 19 9.50 -3.70 3.75
C GLN A 19 8.93 -4.64 2.71
N VAL A 20 7.74 -5.20 2.95
CA VAL A 20 7.09 -6.11 2.00
C VAL A 20 6.76 -5.38 0.69
N ALA A 21 6.25 -4.15 0.76
CA ALA A 21 6.02 -3.33 -0.43
C ALA A 21 7.31 -3.06 -1.22
N ARG A 22 8.43 -2.86 -0.52
CA ARG A 22 9.73 -2.64 -1.15
C ARG A 22 10.26 -3.90 -1.84
N ILE A 23 10.21 -5.05 -1.16
CA ILE A 23 10.63 -6.35 -1.73
C ILE A 23 9.75 -6.71 -2.93
N LEU A 24 8.43 -6.49 -2.85
CA LEU A 24 7.53 -6.72 -3.99
C LEU A 24 7.87 -5.87 -5.23
N LEU A 25 8.48 -4.70 -5.04
CA LEU A 25 8.88 -3.81 -6.13
C LEU A 25 10.30 -4.11 -6.63
N GLU A 26 11.25 -4.38 -5.73
CA GLU A 26 12.66 -4.62 -6.05
C GLU A 26 12.90 -6.06 -6.56
N ASP A 27 12.24 -7.05 -5.97
CA ASP A 27 12.43 -8.48 -6.25
C ASP A 27 11.26 -9.09 -7.06
N ALA A 28 10.50 -8.27 -7.78
CA ALA A 28 9.34 -8.73 -8.56
C ALA A 28 9.69 -9.87 -9.53
N GLU A 29 10.88 -9.85 -10.13
CA GLU A 29 11.36 -10.88 -11.05
C GLU A 29 11.69 -12.20 -10.33
N GLU A 30 12.38 -12.13 -9.18
CA GLU A 30 12.73 -13.30 -8.35
C GLU A 30 11.46 -13.98 -7.81
N LEU A 31 10.50 -13.17 -7.34
CA LEU A 31 9.21 -13.66 -6.88
C LEU A 31 8.40 -14.29 -8.02
N THR A 32 8.48 -13.73 -9.24
CA THR A 32 7.83 -14.31 -10.42
C THR A 32 8.41 -15.68 -10.77
N GLN A 33 9.74 -15.85 -10.68
CA GLN A 33 10.38 -17.14 -10.93
C GLN A 33 10.00 -18.21 -9.90
N ARG A 34 9.82 -17.82 -8.63
CA ARG A 34 9.46 -18.75 -7.54
C ARG A 34 7.99 -19.08 -7.48
N VAL A 35 7.11 -18.10 -7.69
CA VAL A 35 5.65 -18.27 -7.66
C VAL A 35 5.12 -18.77 -9.00
N GLY A 36 5.86 -18.57 -10.09
CA GLY A 36 5.51 -19.01 -11.45
C GLY A 36 4.48 -18.11 -12.14
N ALA A 37 4.23 -16.91 -11.59
CA ALA A 37 3.32 -15.91 -12.11
C ALA A 37 3.74 -14.49 -11.68
N PRO A 38 3.51 -13.46 -12.51
CA PRO A 38 3.91 -12.09 -12.19
C PRO A 38 3.08 -11.52 -11.04
N LEU A 39 3.73 -10.94 -10.04
CA LEU A 39 3.06 -10.30 -8.89
C LEU A 39 2.77 -8.83 -9.18
N ARG A 40 1.53 -8.41 -8.94
CA ARG A 40 1.09 -7.02 -9.06
C ARG A 40 0.55 -6.52 -7.72
N LEU A 41 1.22 -5.53 -7.14
CA LEU A 41 0.72 -4.84 -5.95
C LEU A 41 -0.43 -3.89 -6.35
N ILE A 42 -1.67 -4.24 -6.01
CA ILE A 42 -2.87 -3.48 -6.40
C ILE A 42 -3.28 -2.40 -5.39
N GLY A 43 -2.76 -2.45 -4.17
CA GLY A 43 -3.04 -1.41 -3.17
C GLY A 43 -2.50 -1.72 -1.78
N ILE A 44 -2.29 -0.66 -1.01
CA ILE A 44 -1.91 -0.73 0.41
C ILE A 44 -2.99 0.00 1.21
N ALA A 45 -3.79 -0.75 1.96
CA ALA A 45 -4.84 -0.22 2.80
C ALA A 45 -4.31 0.02 4.22
N VAL A 46 -4.38 1.26 4.69
CA VAL A 46 -3.81 1.70 5.97
C VAL A 46 -4.84 2.52 6.75
N ARG A 47 -4.84 2.39 8.08
CA ARG A 47 -5.79 3.11 8.96
C ARG A 47 -5.50 4.61 9.05
N GLY A 48 -4.26 5.03 8.80
CA GLY A 48 -3.84 6.44 8.78
C GLY A 48 -2.89 6.68 7.62
N ILE A 49 -3.36 7.38 6.58
CA ILE A 49 -2.50 7.83 5.49
C ILE A 49 -1.64 8.99 5.96
N ARG A 50 -0.38 8.71 6.29
CA ARG A 50 0.64 9.75 6.43
C ARG A 50 1.27 9.97 5.07
N SER A 51 0.72 10.90 4.28
CA SER A 51 1.31 11.26 2.99
C SER A 51 2.74 11.78 3.18
N ALA A 52 3.64 11.39 2.27
CA ALA A 52 4.99 11.94 2.19
C ALA A 52 4.92 13.47 1.98
N PRO A 53 5.88 14.26 2.53
CA PRO A 53 5.92 15.70 2.28
C PRO A 53 6.15 15.93 0.78
N GLY A 54 5.13 16.40 0.07
CA GLY A 54 5.17 16.61 -1.40
C GLY A 54 3.94 16.11 -2.15
N THR A 55 3.18 15.16 -1.60
CA THR A 55 1.79 14.96 -2.02
C THR A 55 0.93 15.78 -1.08
N THR A 56 0.24 16.80 -1.57
CA THR A 56 -0.72 17.55 -0.76
C THR A 56 -2.03 16.75 -0.73
N PRO A 57 -2.36 15.97 0.31
CA PRO A 57 -3.75 15.59 0.53
C PRO A 57 -4.53 16.88 0.84
N PRO A 58 -5.74 17.06 0.27
CA PRO A 58 -6.57 18.20 0.58
C PRO A 58 -6.80 18.26 2.10
N ARG A 59 -6.61 19.45 2.66
CA ARG A 59 -6.77 19.75 4.09
C ARG A 59 -8.10 19.17 4.59
N PRO A 60 -8.13 18.33 5.64
CA PRO A 60 -9.36 18.09 6.36
C PRO A 60 -9.68 19.36 7.15
N GLY A 61 -10.39 20.28 6.49
CA GLY A 61 -11.17 21.30 7.15
C GLY A 61 -12.35 20.63 7.87
N CYS A 62 -12.09 20.03 9.02
CA CYS A 62 -13.12 19.69 9.98
C CYS A 62 -12.91 20.57 11.22
N THR A 63 -13.12 21.87 11.04
CA THR A 63 -13.19 22.84 12.14
C THR A 63 -14.65 23.05 12.55
N ARG A 64 -14.98 22.47 13.72
CA ARG A 64 -16.06 22.79 14.69
C ARG A 64 -17.53 22.39 14.39
N PRO A 65 -18.39 22.28 15.45
CA PRO A 65 -18.13 22.52 16.88
C PRO A 65 -18.55 21.38 17.83
N THR A 66 -17.95 21.43 19.02
CA THR A 66 -18.54 20.98 20.29
C THR A 66 -20.04 21.24 20.32
N ARG A 67 -20.85 20.19 20.22
CA ARG A 67 -22.28 20.26 20.52
C ARG A 67 -22.47 19.82 21.96
N THR A 68 -22.77 20.80 22.80
CA THR A 68 -23.23 20.67 24.18
C THR A 68 -24.33 19.62 24.29
N ARG A 69 -24.13 18.60 25.11
CA ARG A 69 -25.17 18.07 25.98
C ARG A 69 -24.54 17.54 27.26
#